data_AF-A0A2P2MHJ7-F1
#
_entry.id   AF-A0A2P2MHJ7-F1
#
_cell.length_a   1.000
_cell.length_b   1.000
_cell.length_c   1.000
_cell.angle_alpha   90.00
_cell.angle_beta   90.00
_cell.angle_gamma   90.00
#
_symmetry.space_group_name_H-M   'P 1'
#
loop_
_entity.id
_entity.type
_entity.pdbx_description
1 polymer ?
#
loop_
_entity_poly.entity_id
_entity_poly.type
_entity_poly.pdbx_seq_one_letter_code
_entity_poly.pdbx_strand_id
1 'polypeptide(L)'
;MISMVKKLRKLTSKKVQLILTNKPKLIYVDPLKLVVKGNIIWSDNSNNLSIQVSSPSHFKICMPKKVLSFEDAKQRAWQWKKAIEVLQNQ
;
A
#
# COMPACT_ATOMS: atom_id res chain seq x y z
N MET A 1 -9.61 -4.18 1.26
CA MET A 1 -8.62 -5.10 1.91
C MET A 1 -7.97 -4.38 3.09
N ILE A 2 -7.70 -5.07 4.20
CA ILE A 2 -7.04 -4.46 5.38
C ILE A 2 -5.95 -5.39 5.97
N SER A 3 -4.79 -4.82 6.28
CA SER A 3 -3.67 -5.57 6.88
C SER A 3 -2.79 -4.69 7.77
N MET A 4 -2.24 -5.29 8.82
CA MET A 4 -1.13 -4.69 9.56
C MET A 4 0.16 -5.03 8.82
N VAL A 5 0.87 -4.01 8.35
CA VAL A 5 2.11 -4.15 7.57
C VAL A 5 3.21 -3.29 8.20
N LYS A 6 4.47 -3.57 7.88
CA LYS A 6 5.56 -2.63 8.14
C LYS A 6 5.76 -1.77 6.91
N LYS A 7 5.72 -0.46 7.08
CA LYS A 7 6.18 0.51 6.08
C LYS A 7 7.69 0.67 6.23
N LEU A 8 8.42 0.31 5.18
CA LEU A 8 9.88 0.39 5.15
C LEU A 8 10.31 1.81 4.72
N ARG A 9 11.29 2.36 5.43
CA ARG A 9 12.05 3.57 5.06
C ARG A 9 13.52 3.18 4.92
N LYS A 10 14.37 4.10 4.46
CA LYS A 10 15.80 3.84 4.21
C LYS A 10 16.53 3.15 5.39
N LEU A 11 16.24 3.57 6.62
CA LEU A 11 16.94 3.08 7.83
C LEU A 11 16.02 2.50 8.90
N THR A 12 14.71 2.69 8.77
CA THR A 12 13.74 2.32 9.82
C THR A 12 12.50 1.71 9.20
N SER A 13 11.80 0.90 9.98
CA SER A 13 10.47 0.43 9.62
C SER A 13 9.45 0.91 10.64
N LYS A 14 8.22 1.13 10.20
CA LYS A 14 7.11 1.47 11.09
C LYS A 14 5.92 0.57 10.83
N LYS A 15 5.38 -0.04 11.89
CA LYS A 15 4.12 -0.77 11.82
C LYS A 15 2.97 0.20 11.52
N VAL A 16 2.20 -0.08 10.47
CA VAL A 16 1.06 0.72 10.03
C VAL A 16 -0.10 -0.20 9.69
N GLN A 17 -1.32 0.31 9.78
CA GLN A 17 -2.49 -0.36 9.22
C GLN A 17 -2.68 0.13 7.80
N LEU A 18 -2.62 -0.78 6.83
CA LEU A 18 -2.85 -0.49 5.42
C LEU A 18 -4.28 -0.90 5.05
N ILE A 19 -5.01 0.03 4.44
CA ILE A 19 -6.43 -0.08 4.12
C ILE A 19 -6.62 0.27 2.64
N LEU A 20 -7.17 -0.67 1.88
CA LEU A 20 -7.64 -0.47 0.51
C LEU A 20 -9.15 -0.30 0.54
N THR A 21 -9.62 0.87 0.09
CA THR A 21 -11.05 1.21 0.00
C THR A 21 -11.63 0.85 -1.37
N ASN A 22 -12.96 0.91 -1.48
CA ASN A 22 -13.75 0.65 -2.69
C ASN A 22 -13.63 1.73 -3.76
N LYS A 23 -13.58 3.01 -3.38
CA LYS A 23 -13.03 4.05 -4.26
C LYS A 23 -11.53 3.84 -4.33
N PRO A 24 -10.84 4.16 -5.42
CA PRO A 24 -9.40 4.05 -5.44
C PRO A 24 -8.88 5.05 -4.39
N LYS A 25 -8.66 4.58 -3.16
CA LYS A 25 -7.85 5.21 -2.11
C LYS A 25 -7.13 4.11 -1.35
N LEU A 26 -5.83 4.29 -1.17
CA LEU A 26 -5.05 3.46 -0.26
C LEU A 26 -4.64 4.33 0.93
N ILE A 27 -5.00 3.90 2.13
CA ILE A 27 -4.82 4.66 3.35
C ILE A 27 -3.87 3.89 4.23
N TYR A 28 -2.86 4.56 4.80
CA TYR A 28 -2.07 3.98 5.88
C TYR A 28 -2.19 4.80 7.16
N VAL A 29 -2.47 4.11 8.26
CA VAL A 29 -2.76 4.70 9.57
C VAL A 29 -1.72 4.25 10.58
N ASP A 30 -1.38 5.14 11.52
CA ASP A 30 -0.58 4.78 12.68
C ASP A 30 -1.49 4.08 13.71
N PRO A 31 -1.33 2.77 13.95
CA PRO A 31 -2.27 2.00 14.78
C PRO A 31 -2.28 2.47 16.24
N LEU A 32 -1.20 3.11 16.71
CA LEU A 32 -1.08 3.56 18.10
C LEU A 32 -1.68 4.95 18.33
N LYS A 33 -1.79 5.75 17.27
CA LYS A 33 -2.28 7.13 17.36
C LYS A 33 -3.68 7.28 16.76
N LEU A 34 -4.16 6.29 16.01
CA LEU A 34 -5.41 6.32 15.22
C LEU A 34 -5.52 7.54 14.27
N VAL A 35 -4.43 8.28 14.06
CA VAL A 35 -4.36 9.41 13.14
C VAL A 35 -3.97 8.91 11.75
N VAL A 36 -4.75 9.32 10.75
CA VAL A 36 -4.46 9.07 9.33
C VAL A 36 -3.12 9.75 8.99
N LYS A 37 -2.09 8.95 8.72
CA LYS A 37 -0.72 9.46 8.46
C LYS A 37 -0.45 9.75 6.99
N GLY A 38 -1.34 9.36 6.09
CA GLY A 38 -1.23 9.68 4.69
C GLY A 38 -2.25 8.95 3.86
N ASN A 39 -2.81 9.70 2.92
CA ASN A 39 -3.68 9.18 1.88
C ASN A 39 -2.85 9.01 0.61
N ILE A 40 -2.87 7.82 0.04
CA ILE A 40 -2.42 7.59 -1.32
C ILE A 40 -3.68 7.70 -2.18
N ILE A 41 -3.86 8.90 -2.72
CA ILE A 41 -4.85 9.19 -3.72
C ILE A 41 -4.14 8.97 -5.07
N TRP A 42 -4.26 7.78 -5.63
CA TRP A 42 -4.23 7.59 -7.08
C TRP A 42 -5.37 8.45 -7.65
N SER A 43 -5.01 9.49 -8.39
CA SER A 43 -5.98 10.33 -9.09
C SER A 43 -6.75 9.48 -10.11
N ASP A 44 -7.81 10.04 -10.70
CA ASP A 44 -8.63 9.44 -11.76
C ASP A 44 -7.83 8.99 -13.00
N ASN A 45 -6.51 9.14 -12.98
CA ASN A 45 -5.54 8.61 -13.93
C ASN A 45 -4.89 7.34 -13.35
N SER A 46 -5.54 6.19 -13.55
CA SER A 46 -5.15 4.85 -13.07
C SER A 46 -3.72 4.44 -13.45
N ASN A 47 -3.15 5.03 -14.50
CA ASN A 47 -1.80 4.74 -15.02
C ASN A 47 -0.64 5.27 -14.16
N ASN A 48 -0.90 6.16 -13.20
CA ASN A 48 0.16 6.74 -12.38
C ASN A 48 0.48 5.94 -11.11
N LEU A 49 -0.10 4.76 -10.92
CA LEU A 49 0.25 3.91 -9.80
C LEU A 49 0.56 2.50 -10.30
N SER A 50 1.71 1.96 -9.91
CA SER A 50 2.04 0.56 -10.15
C SER A 50 2.42 -0.12 -8.85
N ILE A 51 2.17 -1.43 -8.80
CA ILE A 51 2.52 -2.27 -7.67
C ILE A 51 3.50 -3.35 -8.11
N GLN A 52 4.63 -3.41 -7.42
CA GLN A 52 5.69 -4.37 -7.69
C GLN A 52 5.82 -5.29 -6.48
N VAL A 53 5.82 -6.60 -6.71
CA VAL A 53 6.01 -7.60 -5.67
C VAL A 53 7.42 -8.16 -5.83
N SER A 54 8.22 -8.11 -4.77
CA SER A 54 9.58 -8.67 -4.75
C SER A 54 9.65 -10.02 -4.04
N SER A 55 8.72 -10.29 -3.13
CA SER A 55 8.56 -11.59 -2.48
C SER A 55 7.14 -11.72 -1.92
N PRO A 56 6.70 -12.90 -1.45
CA PRO A 56 5.34 -13.06 -0.92
C PRO A 56 5.00 -12.11 0.24
N SER A 57 6.00 -11.58 0.96
CA SER A 57 5.83 -10.58 2.03
C SER A 57 6.10 -9.16 1.57
N HIS A 58 6.90 -8.95 0.53
CA HIS A 58 7.41 -7.62 0.19
C HIS A 58 6.80 -7.09 -1.10
N PHE A 59 6.26 -5.88 -1.03
CA PHE A 59 5.75 -5.16 -2.18
C PHE A 59 6.06 -3.67 -2.10
N LYS A 60 6.06 -3.04 -3.27
CA LYS A 60 6.25 -1.61 -3.45
C LYS A 60 5.08 -1.03 -4.21
N ILE A 61 4.67 0.15 -3.80
CA ILE A 61 3.70 0.97 -4.50
C ILE A 61 4.46 2.15 -5.08
N CYS A 62 4.53 2.20 -6.39
CA CYS A 62 5.27 3.16 -7.17
C CYS A 62 4.28 4.20 -7.72
N MET A 63 4.50 5.46 -7.38
CA MET A 63 3.80 6.64 -7.90
C MET A 63 4.84 7.58 -8.52
N PRO A 64 4.48 8.47 -9.47
CA PRO A 64 5.40 9.34 -10.18
C PRO A 64 6.41 10.07 -9.28
N LYS A 65 5.97 10.51 -8.09
CA LYS A 65 6.79 11.29 -7.16
C LYS A 65 7.20 10.51 -5.91
N LYS A 66 6.80 9.25 -5.77
CA LYS A 66 6.94 8.52 -4.51
C LYS A 66 6.89 7.02 -4.68
N VAL A 67 7.87 6.33 -4.11
CA VAL A 67 7.83 4.87 -3.93
C VAL A 67 7.63 4.57 -2.45
N LEU A 68 6.68 3.69 -2.15
CA LEU A 68 6.39 3.22 -0.79
C LEU A 68 6.62 1.72 -0.72
N SER A 69 7.46 1.28 0.21
CA SER A 69 7.79 -0.13 0.40
C SER A 69 7.10 -0.67 1.65
N PHE A 70 6.56 -1.87 1.54
CA PHE A 70 5.79 -2.55 2.58
C PHE A 70 6.21 -4.00 2.74
N GLU A 71 6.14 -4.48 3.97
CA GLU A 71 6.31 -5.88 4.36
C GLU A 71 5.02 -6.33 5.06
N ASP A 72 4.35 -7.34 4.51
CA ASP A 72 3.20 -8.03 5.12
C ASP A 72 3.68 -9.37 5.70
N ALA A 73 3.72 -9.46 7.03
CA ALA A 73 4.11 -10.67 7.76
C ALA A 73 3.21 -11.87 7.45
N LYS A 74 1.98 -11.64 6.95
CA LYS A 74 1.06 -12.70 6.51
C LYS A 74 1.35 -13.22 5.10
N GLN A 75 2.43 -12.76 4.46
CA GLN A 75 2.84 -13.16 3.10
C GLN A 75 1.74 -12.91 2.04
N ARG A 76 1.07 -11.75 2.14
CA ARG A 76 -0.07 -11.40 1.28
C ARG A 76 0.23 -10.36 0.18
N ALA A 77 1.50 -10.22 -0.21
CA ALA A 77 1.93 -9.19 -1.17
C ALA A 77 1.23 -9.32 -2.54
N TRP A 78 1.04 -10.56 -3.03
CA TRP A 78 0.35 -10.81 -4.29
C TRP A 78 -1.14 -10.49 -4.25
N GLN A 79 -1.78 -10.70 -3.10
CA GLN A 79 -3.18 -10.36 -2.87
C GLN A 79 -3.36 -8.84 -2.88
N TRP A 80 -2.40 -8.10 -2.30
CA TRP A 80 -2.36 -6.64 -2.42
C TRP A 80 -2.24 -6.21 -3.88
N LYS A 81 -1.33 -6.82 -4.65
CA LYS A 81 -1.19 -6.56 -6.08
C LYS A 81 -2.48 -6.78 -6.84
N LYS A 82 -3.06 -7.98 -6.73
CA LYS A 82 -4.31 -8.34 -7.42
C LYS A 82 -5.47 -7.41 -7.04
N ALA A 83 -5.64 -7.12 -5.76
CA ALA A 83 -6.74 -6.27 -5.30
C ALA A 83 -6.62 -4.82 -5.81
N ILE A 84 -5.39 -4.32 -5.95
CA ILE A 84 -5.09 -3.01 -6.49
C ILE A 84 -5.34 -2.97 -8.00
N GLU A 85 -4.80 -3.93 -8.75
CA GLU A 85 -4.94 -4.00 -10.20
C GLU A 85 -6.41 -4.18 -10.63
N VAL A 86 -7.18 -4.97 -9.86
CA VAL A 86 -8.63 -5.10 -10.10
C VAL A 86 -9.34 -3.76 -10.00
N LEU A 87 -9.00 -2.93 -8.99
CA LEU A 87 -9.61 -1.61 -8.83
C LEU A 87 -9.11 -0.58 -9.85
N GLN A 88 -7.95 -0.81 -10.49
CA GLN A 88 -7.43 0.06 -11.56
C GLN A 88 -8.08 -0.20 -12.91
N ASN A 89 -8.60 -1.42 -13.11
CA ASN A 89 -9.24 -1.86 -14.35
C ASN A 89 -10.78 -1.83 -14.29
N GLN A 90 -11.35 -1.24 -13.24
CA GLN A 90 -12.79 -0.98 -13.08
C GLN A 90 -13.12 0.44 -13.52
#